data_AF-A0A183LUH3-F1
#
_entry.id   AF-A0A183LUH3-F1
#
_cell.length_a   1.000
_cell.length_b   1.000
_cell.length_c   1.000
_cell.angle_alpha   90.00
_cell.angle_beta   90.00
_cell.angle_gamma   90.00
#
_symmetry.space_group_name_H-M   'P 1'
#
loop_
_entity.id
_entity.type
_entity.pdbx_description
1 polymer ?
#
loop_
_entity_poly.entity_id
_entity_poly.type
_entity_poly.pdbx_seq_one_letter_code
_entity_poly.pdbx_strand_id
1 'polypeptide(L)'
;KFPDRGFESPEYVEDDEYSDFVQTYESVLQRRVSRWEKYFSTLPPKKSARYVPRTFPENKHFQDPDGPSSKLVSLKRVLSAFAVHFPKIGYCQGMNYIAAVLLLVLDCPPNEREVKAFWLLDALINHILPKYYSSDMLAVRVDCMVFNQLLK
;
A
#
# COMPACT_ATOMS: atom_id res chain seq x y z
N LYS A 1 -19.32 -13.91 -1.68
CA LYS A 1 -19.73 -12.48 -1.62
C LYS A 1 -18.49 -11.68 -1.21
N PHE A 2 -18.02 -10.78 -2.07
CA PHE A 2 -16.88 -9.92 -1.74
C PHE A 2 -17.32 -8.90 -0.67
N PRO A 3 -16.43 -8.49 0.26
CA PRO A 3 -16.75 -7.47 1.24
C PRO A 3 -17.04 -6.13 0.54
N ASP A 4 -17.97 -5.38 1.11
CA ASP A 4 -18.46 -4.08 0.66
C ASP A 4 -17.29 -3.18 0.25
N ARG A 5 -17.14 -2.89 -1.04
CA ARG A 5 -15.97 -2.16 -1.58
C ARG A 5 -16.14 -0.63 -1.55
N GLY A 6 -17.04 -0.12 -0.72
CA GLY A 6 -17.17 1.32 -0.48
C GLY A 6 -17.82 2.10 -1.64
N PHE A 7 -18.68 1.45 -2.42
CA PHE A 7 -19.57 2.15 -3.35
C PHE A 7 -20.96 2.15 -2.72
N GLU A 8 -21.32 3.26 -2.08
CA GLU A 8 -22.71 3.53 -1.74
C GLU A 8 -23.46 3.87 -3.04
N SER A 9 -24.69 3.37 -3.18
CA SER A 9 -25.51 3.70 -4.36
C SER A 9 -25.75 5.22 -4.38
N PRO A 10 -25.42 5.94 -5.47
CA PRO A 10 -25.68 7.36 -5.53
C PRO A 10 -27.19 7.64 -5.65
N GLU A 11 -27.70 8.63 -4.91
CA GLU A 11 -29.14 8.98 -4.87
C GLU A 11 -29.77 9.34 -6.24
N TYR A 12 -28.94 9.61 -7.25
CA TYR A 12 -29.34 10.02 -8.59
C TYR A 12 -29.30 8.89 -9.64
N VAL A 13 -28.98 7.66 -9.22
CA VAL A 13 -28.93 6.49 -10.12
C VAL A 13 -30.07 5.54 -9.73
N GLU A 14 -30.84 5.10 -10.72
CA GLU A 14 -31.89 4.11 -10.50
C GLU A 14 -31.31 2.76 -10.04
N ASP A 15 -32.01 2.05 -9.17
CA ASP A 15 -31.50 0.84 -8.50
C ASP A 15 -31.15 -0.29 -9.48
N ASP A 16 -31.86 -0.39 -10.60
CA ASP A 16 -31.62 -1.37 -11.66
C ASP A 16 -30.34 -1.05 -12.45
N GLU A 17 -30.14 0.21 -12.83
CA GLU A 17 -28.93 0.70 -13.50
C GLU A 17 -27.69 0.53 -12.60
N TYR A 18 -27.81 0.84 -11.30
CA TYR A 18 -26.73 0.62 -10.34
C TYR A 18 -26.40 -0.88 -10.18
N SER A 19 -27.42 -1.75 -10.11
CA SER A 19 -27.23 -3.20 -10.03
C SER A 19 -26.49 -3.77 -11.24
N ASP A 20 -26.87 -3.34 -12.46
CA ASP A 20 -26.21 -3.77 -13.70
C ASP A 20 -24.75 -3.28 -13.78
N PHE A 21 -24.50 -2.04 -13.34
CA PHE A 21 -23.15 -1.52 -13.17
C PHE A 21 -22.34 -2.36 -12.19
N VAL A 22 -22.89 -2.66 -11.01
CA VAL A 22 -22.20 -3.45 -9.97
C VAL A 22 -21.87 -4.85 -10.49
N GLN A 23 -22.80 -5.53 -11.17
CA GLN A 23 -22.53 -6.85 -11.77
C GLN A 23 -21.39 -6.79 -12.81
N THR A 24 -21.43 -5.79 -13.68
CA THR A 24 -20.39 -5.59 -14.69
C THR A 24 -19.04 -5.30 -14.02
N TYR A 25 -19.02 -4.43 -13.02
CA TYR A 25 -17.84 -4.07 -12.25
C TYR A 25 -17.27 -5.26 -11.48
N GLU A 26 -18.10 -6.08 -10.85
CA GLU A 26 -17.68 -7.32 -10.18
C GLU A 26 -17.02 -8.29 -11.16
N SER A 27 -17.56 -8.45 -12.38
CA SER A 27 -16.95 -9.33 -13.39
C SER A 27 -15.54 -8.86 -13.80
N VAL A 28 -15.35 -7.55 -13.94
CA VAL A 28 -14.05 -6.93 -14.24
C VAL A 28 -13.10 -7.10 -13.06
N LEU A 29 -13.59 -6.89 -11.84
CA LEU A 29 -12.81 -7.09 -10.62
C LEU A 29 -12.35 -8.54 -10.49
N GLN A 30 -13.22 -9.53 -10.71
CA GLN A 30 -12.84 -10.94 -10.66
C GLN A 30 -11.75 -11.27 -11.67
N ARG A 31 -11.91 -10.83 -12.94
CA ARG A 31 -10.88 -11.01 -13.97
C ARG A 31 -9.55 -10.39 -13.57
N ARG A 32 -9.58 -9.17 -13.00
CA ARG A 32 -8.38 -8.51 -12.49
C ARG A 32 -7.77 -9.33 -11.36
N VAL A 33 -8.55 -9.71 -10.35
CA VAL A 33 -8.08 -10.53 -9.22
C VAL A 33 -7.39 -11.80 -9.72
N SER A 34 -8.02 -12.59 -10.60
CA SER A 34 -7.40 -13.82 -11.13
C SER A 34 -6.12 -13.56 -11.92
N ARG A 35 -6.08 -12.48 -12.71
CA ARG A 35 -4.85 -12.06 -13.42
C ARG A 35 -3.73 -11.72 -12.43
N TRP A 36 -4.06 -10.97 -11.38
CA TRP A 36 -3.12 -10.54 -10.36
C TRP A 36 -2.66 -11.72 -9.50
N GLU A 37 -3.53 -12.66 -9.13
CA GLU A 37 -3.16 -13.90 -8.43
C GLU A 37 -2.16 -14.72 -9.22
N LYS A 38 -2.40 -14.91 -10.53
CA LYS A 38 -1.45 -15.58 -11.44
C LYS A 38 -0.12 -14.83 -11.54
N TYR A 39 -0.16 -13.50 -11.59
CA TYR A 39 1.08 -12.72 -11.63
C TYR A 39 1.85 -12.81 -10.31
N PHE A 40 1.17 -12.73 -9.16
CA PHE A 40 1.80 -12.86 -7.85
C PHE A 40 2.38 -14.25 -7.61
N SER A 41 1.80 -15.32 -8.15
CA SER A 41 2.36 -16.67 -8.05
C SER A 41 3.62 -16.87 -8.90
N THR A 42 3.80 -16.07 -9.97
CA THR A 42 5.02 -16.11 -10.80
C THR A 42 6.18 -15.29 -10.25
N LEU A 43 5.94 -14.42 -9.28
CA LEU A 43 6.99 -13.61 -8.70
C LEU A 43 7.86 -14.45 -7.74
N PRO A 44 9.20 -14.35 -7.81
CA PRO A 44 10.04 -14.98 -6.80
C PRO A 44 9.68 -14.44 -5.41
N PRO A 45 9.81 -15.24 -4.33
CA PRO A 45 9.50 -14.79 -2.98
C PRO A 45 10.25 -13.48 -2.68
N LYS A 46 9.51 -12.36 -2.69
CA LYS A 46 10.10 -11.02 -2.63
C LYS A 46 10.75 -10.78 -1.26
N LYS A 47 11.91 -10.12 -1.28
CA LYS A 47 12.66 -9.67 -0.09
C LYS A 47 11.81 -8.91 0.93
N SER A 48 10.68 -8.29 0.55
CA SER A 48 9.81 -7.53 1.49
C SER A 48 9.21 -8.39 2.60
N ALA A 49 8.94 -9.69 2.35
CA ALA A 49 8.37 -10.58 3.35
C ALA A 49 9.27 -10.76 4.59
N ARG A 50 10.59 -10.58 4.43
CA ARG A 50 11.57 -10.71 5.52
C ARG A 50 11.59 -9.52 6.47
N TYR A 51 11.10 -8.35 6.05
CA TYR A 51 11.22 -7.10 6.81
C TYR A 51 9.92 -6.66 7.47
N VAL A 52 8.77 -7.13 6.97
CA VAL A 52 7.46 -6.92 7.59
C VAL A 52 7.43 -7.33 9.08
N PRO A 53 7.96 -8.50 9.50
CA PRO A 53 7.94 -8.92 10.91
C PRO A 53 8.77 -8.05 11.86
N ARG A 54 9.68 -7.21 11.34
CA ARG A 54 10.49 -6.29 12.16
C ARG A 54 9.90 -4.88 12.25
N THR A 55 8.74 -4.63 11.65
CA THR A 55 8.15 -3.29 11.57
C THR A 55 7.33 -3.05 12.82
N PHE A 56 7.80 -2.17 13.72
CA PHE A 56 7.16 -1.86 15.00
C PHE A 56 6.84 -3.11 15.85
N PRO A 57 7.86 -3.89 16.28
CA PRO A 57 7.66 -5.16 16.97
C PRO A 57 6.95 -5.03 18.32
N GLU A 58 7.01 -3.86 18.96
CA GLU A 58 6.30 -3.59 20.23
C GLU A 58 4.85 -3.13 20.02
N ASN A 59 4.40 -2.94 18.78
CA ASN A 59 3.05 -2.49 18.49
C ASN A 59 2.13 -3.71 18.31
N LYS A 60 1.06 -3.76 19.11
CA LYS A 60 0.03 -4.84 19.06
C LYS A 60 -0.54 -5.13 17.67
N HIS A 61 -0.54 -4.16 16.76
CA HIS A 61 -1.04 -4.33 15.40
C HIS A 61 -0.03 -5.01 14.46
N PHE A 62 1.23 -5.19 14.88
CA PHE A 62 2.30 -5.80 14.10
C PHE A 62 3.01 -6.96 14.81
N GLN A 63 2.53 -7.38 15.99
CA GLN A 63 3.06 -8.51 16.75
C GLN A 63 2.54 -9.86 16.26
N ASP A 64 1.21 -9.97 16.14
CA ASP A 64 0.54 -11.22 15.79
C ASP A 64 0.11 -11.19 14.32
N PRO A 65 0.64 -12.08 13.45
CA PRO A 65 0.20 -12.19 12.05
C PRO A 65 -1.27 -12.57 11.90
N ASP A 66 -1.81 -13.36 12.82
CA ASP A 66 -3.14 -13.95 12.74
C ASP A 66 -4.16 -13.22 13.63
N GLY A 67 -3.71 -12.18 14.35
CA GLY A 67 -4.55 -11.39 15.22
C GLY A 67 -5.64 -10.62 14.45
N PRO A 68 -6.86 -10.48 15.02
CA PRO A 68 -7.98 -9.83 14.33
C PRO A 68 -7.75 -8.34 14.03
N SER A 69 -6.82 -7.70 14.76
CA SER A 69 -6.40 -6.32 14.54
C SER A 69 -5.04 -6.19 13.84
N SER A 70 -4.51 -7.30 13.31
CA SER A 70 -3.20 -7.35 12.66
C SER A 70 -3.22 -6.52 11.38
N LYS A 71 -2.14 -5.76 11.20
CA LYS A 71 -1.88 -4.95 10.01
C LYS A 71 -0.72 -5.51 9.19
N LEU A 72 -0.13 -6.65 9.60
CA LEU A 72 1.01 -7.25 8.91
C LEU A 72 0.67 -7.69 7.48
N VAL A 73 -0.50 -8.32 7.30
CA VAL A 73 -0.98 -8.75 5.98
C VAL A 73 -1.25 -7.53 5.09
N SER A 74 -1.93 -6.52 5.62
CA SER A 74 -2.18 -5.25 4.94
C SER A 74 -0.89 -4.55 4.53
N LEU A 75 0.08 -4.48 5.43
CA LEU A 75 1.41 -3.90 5.17
C LEU A 75 2.12 -4.65 4.03
N LYS A 76 2.11 -5.99 4.07
CA LYS A 76 2.69 -6.82 3.01
C LYS A 76 2.02 -6.58 1.66
N ARG A 77 0.69 -6.44 1.63
CA ARG A 77 -0.07 -6.16 0.39
C ARG A 77 0.26 -4.79 -0.17
N VAL A 78 0.22 -3.73 0.65
CA VAL A 78 0.55 -2.36 0.23
C VAL A 78 1.97 -2.27 -0.33
N LEU A 79 2.97 -2.81 0.37
CA LEU A 79 4.36 -2.80 -0.09
C LEU A 79 4.57 -3.65 -1.36
N SER A 80 3.87 -4.79 -1.45
CA SER A 80 3.97 -5.65 -2.64
C SER A 80 3.33 -4.97 -3.85
N ALA A 81 2.17 -4.35 -3.68
CA ALA A 81 1.51 -3.56 -4.71
C ALA A 81 2.40 -2.40 -5.15
N PHE A 82 3.01 -1.67 -4.21
CA PHE A 82 3.93 -0.56 -4.51
C PHE A 82 5.11 -1.02 -5.36
N ALA A 83 5.76 -2.12 -4.96
CA ALA A 83 6.91 -2.65 -5.68
C ALA A 83 6.56 -3.19 -7.08
N VAL A 84 5.29 -3.56 -7.33
CA VAL A 84 4.84 -3.92 -8.69
C VAL A 84 4.48 -2.68 -9.49
N HIS A 85 3.81 -1.70 -8.88
CA HIS A 85 3.40 -0.47 -9.54
C HIS A 85 4.61 0.37 -9.96
N PHE A 86 5.67 0.41 -9.13
CA PHE A 86 6.91 1.16 -9.39
C PHE A 86 8.12 0.23 -9.51
N PRO A 87 8.27 -0.55 -10.59
CA PRO A 87 9.32 -1.58 -10.69
C PRO A 87 10.75 -1.02 -10.69
N LYS A 88 10.94 0.26 -11.09
CA LYS A 88 12.26 0.93 -11.06
C LYS A 88 12.73 1.22 -9.63
N ILE A 89 11.80 1.50 -8.71
CA ILE A 89 12.09 1.75 -7.30
C ILE A 89 12.03 0.42 -6.53
N GLY A 90 11.00 -0.37 -6.79
CA GLY A 90 10.72 -1.61 -6.09
C GLY A 90 10.44 -1.37 -4.60
N TYR A 91 10.93 -2.28 -3.76
CA TYR A 91 10.93 -2.09 -2.32
C TYR A 91 12.31 -1.62 -1.87
N CYS A 92 12.36 -0.44 -1.26
CA CYS A 92 13.52 0.11 -0.58
C CYS A 92 13.38 -0.04 0.94
N GLN A 93 14.50 -0.25 1.63
CA GLN A 93 14.52 -0.37 3.08
C GLN A 93 14.03 0.93 3.74
N GLY A 94 13.20 0.80 4.77
CA GLY A 94 12.59 1.94 5.46
C GLY A 94 11.15 2.23 5.01
N MET A 95 10.78 1.86 3.78
CA MET A 95 9.41 2.04 3.28
C MET A 95 8.36 1.31 4.12
N ASN A 96 8.73 0.18 4.72
CA ASN A 96 7.87 -0.58 5.61
C ASN A 96 7.40 0.26 6.81
N TYR A 97 8.25 1.11 7.37
CA TYR A 97 7.87 1.98 8.48
C TYR A 97 6.89 3.07 8.05
N ILE A 98 7.12 3.71 6.90
CA ILE A 98 6.18 4.73 6.37
C ILE A 98 4.82 4.10 6.10
N ALA A 99 4.77 2.99 5.36
CA ALA A 99 3.53 2.30 5.06
C ALA A 99 2.81 1.82 6.33
N ALA A 100 3.54 1.35 7.34
CA ALA A 100 2.97 0.95 8.61
C ALA A 100 2.39 2.13 9.40
N VAL A 101 3.06 3.29 9.43
CA VAL A 101 2.52 4.51 10.03
C VAL A 101 1.25 4.93 9.31
N LEU A 102 1.24 4.96 7.97
CA LEU A 102 0.04 5.28 7.18
C LEU A 102 -1.13 4.36 7.56
N LEU A 103 -0.89 3.04 7.67
CA LEU A 103 -1.90 2.07 8.11
C LEU A 103 -2.37 2.24 9.57
N LEU A 104 -1.59 2.91 10.42
CA LEU A 104 -1.97 3.20 11.81
C LEU A 104 -2.76 4.51 11.92
N VAL A 105 -2.37 5.55 11.19
CA VAL A 105 -2.94 6.90 11.32
C VAL A 105 -4.17 7.13 10.45
N LEU A 106 -4.38 6.30 9.43
CA LEU A 106 -5.55 6.39 8.57
C LEU A 106 -6.81 5.96 9.31
N ASP A 107 -7.55 6.96 9.80
CA ASP A 107 -8.87 6.78 10.36
C ASP A 107 -9.92 6.67 9.25
N CYS A 108 -10.08 5.44 8.75
CA CYS A 108 -11.05 5.11 7.73
C CYS A 108 -11.49 3.64 7.89
N PRO A 109 -12.63 3.28 7.26
CA PRO A 109 -13.12 1.91 7.22
C PRO A 109 -12.06 0.89 6.79
N PRO A 110 -12.03 -0.33 7.38
CA PRO A 110 -11.01 -1.33 7.09
C PRO A 110 -10.88 -1.73 5.61
N ASN A 111 -12.00 -1.71 4.87
CA ASN A 111 -12.09 -2.01 3.45
C ASN A 111 -11.36 -0.98 2.55
N GLU A 112 -11.20 0.27 3.01
CA GLU A 112 -10.55 1.33 2.23
C GLU A 112 -9.12 1.62 2.67
N ARG A 113 -8.76 1.24 3.89
CA ARG A 113 -7.50 1.63 4.53
C ARG A 113 -6.27 1.24 3.72
N GLU A 114 -6.24 0.03 3.16
CA GLU A 114 -5.11 -0.44 2.34
C GLU A 114 -4.95 0.41 1.07
N VAL A 115 -6.06 0.76 0.43
CA VAL A 115 -6.06 1.55 -0.81
C VAL A 115 -5.60 2.98 -0.53
N LYS A 116 -6.11 3.60 0.54
CA LYS A 116 -5.69 4.94 0.97
C LYS A 116 -4.21 4.97 1.36
N ALA A 117 -3.73 3.97 2.10
CA ALA A 117 -2.32 3.86 2.48
C ALA A 117 -1.41 3.72 1.25
N PHE A 118 -1.83 2.95 0.24
CA PHE A 118 -1.09 2.80 -1.01
C PHE A 118 -0.97 4.13 -1.76
N TRP A 119 -2.08 4.84 -1.99
CA TRP A 119 -2.05 6.10 -2.74
C TRP A 119 -1.35 7.24 -1.99
N LEU A 120 -1.41 7.25 -0.66
CA LEU A 120 -0.60 8.18 0.13
C LEU A 120 0.89 7.86 0.07
N LEU A 121 1.26 6.58 0.09
CA LEU A 121 2.65 6.16 -0.09
C LEU A 121 3.17 6.56 -1.48
N ASP A 122 2.35 6.37 -2.52
CA ASP A 122 2.62 6.83 -3.87
C ASP A 122 2.84 8.35 -3.91
N ALA A 123 1.87 9.13 -3.41
CA ALA A 123 1.97 10.58 -3.41
C ALA A 123 3.20 11.09 -2.64
N LEU A 124 3.50 10.48 -1.49
CA LEU A 124 4.66 10.84 -0.68
C LEU A 124 5.97 10.62 -1.45
N ILE A 125 6.10 9.51 -2.17
CA ILE A 125 7.35 9.15 -2.85
C ILE A 125 7.51 9.86 -4.20
N ASN A 126 6.43 9.99 -4.97
CA ASN A 126 6.50 10.52 -6.32
C ASN A 126 6.24 12.03 -6.40
N HIS A 127 5.57 12.62 -5.41
CA HIS A 127 5.22 14.05 -5.44
C HIS A 127 5.85 14.86 -4.32
N ILE A 128 5.87 14.35 -3.08
CA ILE A 128 6.39 15.11 -1.93
C ILE A 128 7.91 14.97 -1.79
N LEU A 129 8.43 13.74 -1.89
CA LEU A 129 9.84 13.39 -1.71
C LEU A 129 10.43 12.71 -2.95
N PRO A 130 10.39 13.36 -4.12
CA PRO A 130 10.89 12.76 -5.34
C PRO A 130 12.39 12.42 -5.21
N LYS A 131 12.79 11.27 -5.75
CA LYS A 131 14.19 10.75 -5.73
C LYS A 131 14.76 10.45 -4.34
N TYR A 132 13.96 10.43 -3.28
CA TYR A 132 14.43 9.93 -1.98
C TYR A 132 14.73 8.42 -2.02
N TYR A 133 13.92 7.67 -2.75
CA TYR A 133 14.03 6.22 -2.89
C TYR A 133 14.66 5.78 -4.22
N SER A 134 15.38 6.67 -4.92
CA SER A 134 16.16 6.27 -6.10
C SER A 134 17.31 5.36 -5.70
N SER A 135 17.86 4.60 -6.66
CA SER A 135 18.98 3.67 -6.41
C SER A 135 20.24 4.36 -5.88
N ASP A 136 20.43 5.64 -6.18
CA ASP A 136 21.53 6.49 -5.72
C ASP A 136 21.17 7.35 -4.50
N MET A 137 19.91 7.29 -4.03
CA MET A 137 19.34 8.10 -2.95
C MET A 137 19.75 9.59 -3.05
N LEU A 138 19.73 10.14 -4.26
CA LEU A 138 20.30 11.46 -4.55
C LEU A 138 19.72 12.56 -3.65
N ALA A 139 18.40 12.61 -3.51
CA ALA A 139 17.75 13.66 -2.72
C ALA A 139 18.12 13.57 -1.24
N VAL A 140 18.13 12.36 -0.67
CA VAL A 140 18.55 12.14 0.73
C VAL A 140 19.98 12.63 0.95
N ARG A 141 20.89 12.35 0.02
CA ARG A 141 22.29 12.79 0.13
C ARG A 141 22.41 14.30 0.10
N VAL A 142 21.67 14.98 -0.78
CA VAL A 142 21.63 16.44 -0.85
C VAL A 142 21.13 17.02 0.47
N ASP A 143 20.04 16.49 1.01
CA ASP A 143 19.48 16.99 2.27
C ASP A 143 20.39 16.73 3.46
N CYS A 144 21.09 15.60 3.51
CA CYS A 144 22.14 15.35 4.50
C CYS A 144 23.29 16.36 4.39
N MET A 145 23.68 16.77 3.17
CA MET A 145 24.71 17.78 2.97
C MET A 145 24.25 19.16 3.43
N VAL A 146 23.02 19.55 3.11
CA VAL A 146 22.42 20.80 3.58
C VAL A 146 22.34 20.81 5.11
N PHE A 147 21.82 19.74 5.71
CA PHE A 147 21.76 19.59 7.16
C PHE A 147 23.15 19.72 7.81
N ASN A 148 24.17 19.10 7.24
CA ASN A 148 25.55 19.23 7.74
C ASN A 148 26.11 20.65 7.62
N GLN A 149 25.66 21.46 6.65
CA GLN A 149 26.05 22.88 6.58
C GLN A 149 25.29 23.73 7.63
N LEU A 150 24.04 23.37 7.95
CA LEU A 150 23.25 24.07 8.98
C LEU A 150 23.77 23.81 10.40
N LEU A 151 24.49 22.70 10.62
CA LEU A 151 25.11 22.36 11.90
C LEU A 151 26.46 23.06 12.13
N LYS A 152 27.01 23.74 11.11
CA LYS A 152 28.24 24.54 11.24
C LYS A 152 27.91 25.96 11.66
#